data_AF-B7G572-F1
#
_entry.id   AF-B7G572-F1
#
_cell.length_a   1.000
_cell.length_b   1.000
_cell.length_c   1.000
_cell.angle_alpha   90.00
_cell.angle_beta   90.00
_cell.angle_gamma   90.00
#
_symmetry.space_group_name_H-M   'P 1'
#
loop_
_entity.id
_entity.type
_entity.pdbx_description
1 polymer ?
#
loop_
_entity_poly.entity_id
_entity_poly.type
_entity_poly.pdbx_seq_one_letter_code
_entity_poly.pdbx_strand_id
1 'polypeptide(L)'
;MAANGGSRPNFAAMEMESNGRSSRRDMKPMPVQSSSGSTSHPLDQLCMFLKLHLEYYPRLATALVLSIIGLLFYMFVKSFQTPMYRNRLSHDYTKIELDYNFKASQLDHWCLFGGDDACQCEDFTETISREEQQGWLPAHEANKKRIQQNVDYDVVFFGDETTEEWNGYWYNKPSQDGHLIRKYWNETFTSAGGGELEGLALGIAGDSTANLLWRMQHGELPQSLNSKVFWLLIGTNDLSRGGCSEEATVLGILRTVEEIAFSNPGSVVVIQGILPRSSRQNGSLEKVGGRAHHLFEWHHSETFKANQARRHFLLWPSIQKINQQLATFCKEHDHLVYFDVDSLFLGTLGNDHYTAKSQQIVSDLMPDYVHLSVEGHRVLGNAILRELQRIIFEDDERNDVE
;
A
#
# COMPACT_ATOMS: atom_id res chain seq x y z
N MET A 1 -32.50 57.45 -3.72
CA MET A 1 -32.60 58.36 -4.90
C MET A 1 -31.77 57.70 -5.99
N ALA A 2 -32.31 57.21 -7.12
CA ALA A 2 -33.06 57.91 -8.18
C ALA A 2 -32.11 58.67 -9.15
N ALA A 3 -32.21 58.54 -10.49
CA ALA A 3 -33.02 57.62 -11.31
C ALA A 3 -32.57 57.59 -12.80
N ASN A 4 -32.99 56.52 -13.51
CA ASN A 4 -33.48 56.45 -14.92
C ASN A 4 -32.73 56.99 -16.15
N GLY A 5 -32.90 56.26 -17.27
CA GLY A 5 -32.91 56.78 -18.66
C GLY A 5 -31.69 56.40 -19.52
N GLY A 6 -31.80 55.66 -20.64
CA GLY A 6 -32.92 54.86 -21.16
C GLY A 6 -33.60 55.40 -22.43
N SER A 7 -33.47 54.72 -23.57
CA SER A 7 -34.34 54.91 -24.76
C SER A 7 -34.27 53.75 -25.79
N ARG A 8 -35.43 53.40 -26.35
CA ARG A 8 -35.66 52.75 -27.66
C ARG A 8 -36.52 53.70 -28.51
N PRO A 9 -36.54 53.57 -29.84
CA PRO A 9 -37.73 52.99 -30.50
C PRO A 9 -37.36 51.96 -31.59
N ASN A 10 -38.19 51.02 -32.09
CA ASN A 10 -39.64 50.78 -32.22
C ASN A 10 -40.31 51.19 -33.57
N PHE A 11 -40.83 50.15 -34.25
CA PHE A 11 -41.94 50.08 -35.23
C PHE A 11 -41.91 50.84 -36.57
N ALA A 12 -42.16 50.06 -37.63
CA ALA A 12 -43.03 50.41 -38.74
C ALA A 12 -43.77 49.13 -39.21
N ALA A 13 -45.02 49.25 -39.67
CA ALA A 13 -45.85 48.18 -40.23
C ALA A 13 -46.85 48.78 -41.24
N MET A 14 -47.27 48.06 -42.29
CA MET A 14 -48.19 48.60 -43.30
C MET A 14 -48.92 47.55 -44.16
N GLU A 15 -50.10 47.92 -44.65
CA GLU A 15 -50.99 47.22 -45.60
C GLU A 15 -51.58 48.26 -46.60
N MET A 16 -52.26 47.95 -47.71
CA MET A 16 -52.72 46.66 -48.28
C MET A 16 -52.46 46.68 -49.84
N GLU A 17 -53.31 46.37 -50.84
CA GLU A 17 -54.71 45.90 -50.96
C GLU A 17 -54.93 45.09 -52.28
N SER A 18 -55.46 43.87 -52.15
CA SER A 18 -56.51 43.21 -52.99
C SER A 18 -56.50 43.12 -54.54
N ASN A 19 -57.44 42.29 -55.03
CA ASN A 19 -58.03 42.20 -56.39
C ASN A 19 -57.19 41.76 -57.61
N GLY A 20 -57.71 40.80 -58.42
CA GLY A 20 -56.96 40.33 -59.62
C GLY A 20 -57.55 39.33 -60.65
N ARG A 21 -58.82 38.88 -60.58
CA ARG A 21 -59.60 38.31 -61.71
C ARG A 21 -59.07 37.09 -62.53
N SER A 22 -59.63 35.91 -62.22
CA SER A 22 -59.97 34.76 -63.11
C SER A 22 -59.45 34.65 -64.56
N SER A 23 -58.88 33.49 -64.90
CA SER A 23 -59.00 32.89 -66.24
C SER A 23 -59.06 31.36 -66.17
N ARG A 24 -59.97 30.71 -66.92
CA ARG A 24 -60.07 29.24 -67.02
C ARG A 24 -59.12 28.70 -68.10
N ARG A 25 -58.55 27.51 -67.89
CA ARG A 25 -58.25 26.57 -68.99
C ARG A 25 -58.12 25.11 -68.52
N ASP A 26 -59.15 24.36 -68.88
CA ASP A 26 -59.18 22.96 -69.33
C ASP A 26 -58.41 21.88 -68.54
N MET A 27 -59.17 21.03 -67.86
CA MET A 27 -58.70 19.73 -67.34
C MET A 27 -58.44 18.74 -68.48
N LYS A 28 -57.25 18.13 -68.51
CA LYS A 28 -57.03 16.83 -69.14
C LYS A 28 -56.74 15.78 -68.07
N PRO A 29 -57.53 14.70 -67.95
CA PRO A 29 -57.13 13.56 -67.13
C PRO A 29 -56.01 12.79 -67.83
N MET A 30 -54.88 12.61 -67.14
CA MET A 30 -53.86 11.60 -67.46
C MET A 30 -53.66 10.69 -66.24
N PRO A 31 -53.16 9.46 -66.45
CA PRO A 31 -53.72 8.31 -65.75
C PRO A 31 -53.27 8.18 -64.30
N VAL A 32 -54.08 7.45 -63.53
CA VAL A 32 -53.72 6.92 -62.21
C VAL A 32 -52.47 6.05 -62.39
N GLN A 33 -51.31 6.58 -62.01
CA GLN A 33 -50.16 5.73 -61.70
C GLN A 33 -50.51 4.98 -60.42
N SER A 34 -50.75 3.68 -60.55
CA SER A 34 -50.85 2.78 -59.42
C SER A 34 -49.51 2.76 -58.69
N SER A 35 -49.41 3.50 -57.59
CA SER A 35 -48.29 3.35 -56.65
C SER A 35 -48.32 1.92 -56.14
N SER A 36 -47.39 1.09 -56.64
CA SER A 36 -47.17 -0.27 -56.15
C SER A 36 -47.02 -0.21 -54.64
N GLY A 37 -47.84 -0.98 -53.91
CA GLY A 37 -47.80 -0.99 -52.46
C GLY A 37 -46.40 -1.38 -51.99
N SER A 38 -45.67 -0.40 -51.44
CA SER A 38 -44.40 -0.68 -50.79
C SER A 38 -44.70 -1.60 -49.61
N THR A 39 -44.26 -2.85 -49.71
CA THR A 39 -44.29 -3.79 -48.60
C THR A 39 -43.26 -3.32 -47.59
N SER A 40 -43.67 -2.40 -46.73
CA SER A 40 -42.88 -1.89 -45.61
C SER A 40 -42.32 -3.07 -44.84
N HIS A 41 -41.01 -3.03 -44.54
CA HIS A 41 -40.32 -4.15 -43.91
C HIS A 41 -41.01 -4.44 -42.58
N PRO A 42 -41.05 -5.70 -42.08
CA PRO A 42 -41.67 -6.00 -40.78
C PRO A 42 -41.08 -5.15 -39.63
N LEU A 43 -39.83 -4.70 -39.77
CA LEU A 43 -39.18 -3.73 -38.89
C LEU A 43 -39.77 -2.31 -38.98
N ASP A 44 -40.16 -1.83 -40.16
CA ASP A 44 -40.81 -0.52 -40.35
C ASP A 44 -42.21 -0.51 -39.74
N GLN A 45 -42.96 -1.61 -39.93
CA GLN A 45 -44.29 -1.80 -39.36
C GLN A 45 -44.22 -1.86 -37.83
N LEU A 46 -43.24 -2.59 -37.28
CA LEU A 46 -42.95 -2.61 -35.84
C LEU A 46 -42.54 -1.23 -35.33
N CYS A 47 -41.71 -0.48 -36.06
CA CYS A 47 -41.31 0.88 -35.71
C CYS A 47 -42.49 1.86 -35.72
N MET A 48 -43.41 1.77 -36.68
CA MET A 48 -44.65 2.57 -36.67
C MET A 48 -45.55 2.20 -35.48
N PHE A 49 -45.75 0.91 -35.24
CA PHE A 49 -46.57 0.41 -34.12
C PHE A 49 -46.03 0.88 -32.77
N LEU A 50 -44.70 0.79 -32.57
CA LEU A 50 -44.02 1.27 -31.37
C LEU A 50 -44.15 2.79 -31.22
N LYS A 51 -43.87 3.59 -32.27
CA LYS A 51 -44.04 5.05 -32.23
C LYS A 51 -45.47 5.45 -31.81
N LEU A 52 -46.47 4.83 -32.43
CA LEU A 52 -47.88 5.14 -32.18
C LEU A 52 -48.31 4.75 -30.75
N HIS A 53 -47.77 3.68 -30.18
CA HIS A 53 -47.99 3.32 -28.76
C HIS A 53 -47.24 4.23 -27.78
N LEU A 54 -46.04 4.71 -28.13
CA LEU A 54 -45.28 5.67 -27.33
C LEU A 54 -45.97 7.04 -27.29
N GLU A 55 -46.55 7.48 -28.41
CA GLU A 55 -47.36 8.71 -28.50
C GLU A 55 -48.70 8.60 -27.75
N TYR A 56 -49.36 7.43 -27.78
CA TYR A 56 -50.66 7.23 -27.11
C TYR A 56 -50.50 7.06 -25.58
N TYR A 57 -49.38 6.52 -25.10
CA TYR A 57 -49.10 6.31 -23.67
C TYR A 57 -47.80 7.01 -23.20
N PRO A 58 -47.70 8.36 -23.29
CA PRO A 58 -46.45 9.09 -23.06
C PRO A 58 -45.88 8.93 -21.64
N ARG A 59 -46.74 8.67 -20.63
CA ARG A 59 -46.31 8.37 -19.25
C ARG A 59 -45.64 7.01 -19.12
N LEU A 60 -46.13 5.98 -19.83
CA LEU A 60 -45.51 4.65 -19.86
C LEU A 60 -44.23 4.65 -20.71
N ALA A 61 -44.24 5.37 -21.83
CA ALA A 61 -43.05 5.62 -22.65
C ALA A 61 -41.91 6.25 -21.82
N THR A 62 -42.21 7.34 -21.10
CA THR A 62 -41.25 8.03 -20.23
C THR A 62 -40.74 7.11 -19.11
N ALA A 63 -41.63 6.35 -18.45
CA ALA A 63 -41.23 5.42 -17.40
C ALA A 63 -40.27 4.33 -17.93
N LEU A 64 -40.58 3.75 -19.09
CA LEU A 64 -39.76 2.69 -19.70
C LEU A 64 -38.39 3.21 -20.16
N VAL A 65 -38.32 4.42 -20.73
CA VAL A 65 -37.05 5.09 -21.06
C VAL A 65 -36.23 5.38 -19.80
N LEU A 66 -36.85 5.90 -18.73
CA LEU A 66 -36.17 6.13 -17.45
C LEU A 66 -35.68 4.82 -16.80
N SER A 67 -36.42 3.71 -16.93
CA SER A 67 -35.95 2.39 -16.49
C SER A 67 -34.74 1.90 -17.28
N ILE A 68 -34.71 2.09 -18.61
CA ILE A 68 -33.55 1.74 -19.44
C ILE A 68 -32.34 2.61 -19.08
N ILE A 69 -32.52 3.94 -18.93
CA ILE A 69 -31.46 4.85 -18.50
C ILE A 69 -30.94 4.46 -17.11
N GLY A 70 -31.82 4.17 -16.15
CA GLY A 70 -31.44 3.73 -14.81
C GLY A 70 -30.70 2.39 -14.79
N LEU A 71 -31.07 1.44 -15.66
CA LEU A 71 -30.40 0.14 -15.77
C LEU A 71 -29.04 0.26 -16.47
N LEU A 72 -28.92 1.10 -17.50
CA LEU A 72 -27.63 1.48 -18.09
C LEU A 72 -26.75 2.18 -17.05
N PHE A 73 -27.29 3.14 -16.29
CA PHE A 73 -26.54 3.84 -15.24
C PHE A 73 -26.10 2.87 -14.13
N TYR A 74 -26.92 1.90 -13.73
CA TYR A 74 -26.54 0.84 -12.79
C TYR A 74 -25.37 -0.02 -13.31
N MET A 75 -25.39 -0.38 -14.60
CA MET A 75 -24.30 -1.13 -15.24
C MET A 75 -23.01 -0.29 -15.35
N PHE A 76 -23.12 0.99 -15.73
CA PHE A 76 -21.98 1.90 -15.83
C PHE A 76 -21.41 2.28 -14.45
N VAL A 77 -22.24 2.48 -13.43
CA VAL A 77 -21.77 2.73 -12.04
C VAL A 77 -20.90 1.59 -11.55
N LYS A 78 -21.27 0.32 -11.84
CA LYS A 78 -20.39 -0.84 -11.54
C LYS A 78 -19.09 -0.87 -12.35
N SER A 79 -19.04 -0.20 -13.50
CA SER A 79 -17.82 -0.07 -14.32
C SER A 79 -16.94 1.12 -13.92
N PHE A 80 -17.51 2.17 -13.32
CA PHE A 80 -16.78 3.31 -12.75
C PHE A 80 -16.38 3.08 -11.29
N GLN A 81 -17.06 2.17 -10.58
CA GLN A 81 -16.60 1.59 -9.32
C GLN A 81 -15.46 0.58 -9.58
N THR A 82 -14.35 1.04 -10.14
CA THR A 82 -13.10 0.27 -10.12
C THR A 82 -12.70 0.07 -8.65
N PRO A 83 -12.68 -1.17 -8.12
CA PRO A 83 -12.27 -1.39 -6.74
C PRO A 83 -10.80 -1.01 -6.60
N MET A 84 -10.44 -0.32 -5.51
CA MET A 84 -9.05 -0.09 -5.12
C MET A 84 -8.32 -1.44 -5.07
N TYR A 85 -7.39 -1.65 -6.01
CA TYR A 85 -6.63 -2.89 -6.16
C TYR A 85 -5.54 -2.98 -5.09
N ARG A 86 -5.93 -3.34 -3.87
CA ARG A 86 -5.02 -3.59 -2.73
C ARG A 86 -3.94 -4.62 -3.10
N ASN A 87 -2.75 -4.55 -2.51
CA ASN A 87 -1.59 -5.37 -2.89
C ASN A 87 -1.06 -5.00 -4.29
N ARG A 88 -0.86 -3.70 -4.55
CA ARG A 88 -0.36 -3.20 -5.85
C ARG A 88 0.73 -2.16 -5.66
N LEU A 89 1.88 -2.42 -6.28
CA LEU A 89 2.82 -1.37 -6.66
C LEU A 89 2.41 -0.89 -8.06
N SER A 90 2.32 0.41 -8.24
CA SER A 90 1.86 1.08 -9.48
C SER A 90 3.07 1.53 -10.29
N HIS A 91 4.08 2.04 -9.59
CA HIS A 91 5.34 2.53 -10.12
C HIS A 91 6.50 1.53 -9.95
N ASP A 92 7.48 1.63 -10.84
CA ASP A 92 8.77 0.94 -10.73
C ASP A 92 9.78 1.85 -10.06
N TYR A 93 10.08 1.57 -8.79
CA TYR A 93 11.05 2.32 -7.98
C TYR A 93 12.47 1.74 -8.02
N THR A 94 12.78 0.79 -8.91
CA THR A 94 14.13 0.16 -8.99
C THR A 94 15.23 1.09 -9.49
N LYS A 95 14.89 2.29 -9.99
CA LYS A 95 15.79 3.20 -10.70
C LYS A 95 15.85 4.60 -10.07
N ILE A 96 15.68 4.67 -8.76
CA ILE A 96 15.78 5.92 -8.02
C ILE A 96 17.25 6.13 -7.65
N GLU A 97 17.86 7.17 -8.21
CA GLU A 97 19.15 7.67 -7.78
C GLU A 97 19.00 8.25 -6.35
N LEU A 98 19.91 7.85 -5.45
CA LEU A 98 19.99 8.34 -4.07
C LEU A 98 20.31 9.83 -4.07
N ASP A 99 19.29 10.67 -3.83
CA ASP A 99 19.40 12.14 -3.80
C ASP A 99 18.05 12.81 -3.38
N TYR A 100 17.28 12.17 -2.50
CA TYR A 100 16.08 12.73 -1.86
C TYR A 100 14.95 13.15 -2.84
N ASN A 101 14.98 12.68 -4.09
CA ASN A 101 14.06 13.09 -5.15
C ASN A 101 12.61 12.56 -5.00
N PHE A 102 12.34 11.79 -3.95
CA PHE A 102 11.01 11.30 -3.58
C PHE A 102 10.06 12.47 -3.29
N LYS A 103 8.99 12.59 -4.08
CA LYS A 103 7.90 13.52 -3.78
C LYS A 103 6.64 12.74 -3.46
N ALA A 104 6.02 13.05 -2.32
CA ALA A 104 4.72 12.51 -1.91
C ALA A 104 3.66 12.54 -3.04
N SER A 105 3.70 13.57 -3.90
CA SER A 105 2.85 13.74 -5.07
C SER A 105 3.08 12.77 -6.24
N GLN A 106 3.97 11.77 -6.11
CA GLN A 106 4.25 10.74 -7.12
C GLN A 106 3.61 9.38 -6.80
N LEU A 107 2.85 9.29 -5.71
CA LEU A 107 2.16 8.07 -5.29
C LEU A 107 0.72 8.02 -5.84
N ASP A 108 0.37 6.91 -6.51
CA ASP A 108 -0.99 6.66 -6.99
C ASP A 108 -1.99 6.45 -5.83
N HIS A 109 -1.49 5.96 -4.68
CA HIS A 109 -2.29 5.79 -3.47
C HIS A 109 -1.43 5.78 -2.20
N TRP A 110 -1.89 6.47 -1.16
CA TRP A 110 -1.17 6.60 0.12
C TRP A 110 -1.49 5.49 1.13
N CYS A 111 -2.65 4.82 0.99
CA CYS A 111 -3.21 3.95 2.02
C CYS A 111 -3.78 2.64 1.45
N LEU A 112 -3.56 1.50 2.14
CA LEU A 112 -4.08 0.15 1.79
C LEU A 112 -5.61 0.08 1.63
N PHE A 113 -6.31 1.02 2.26
CA PHE A 113 -7.76 1.11 2.32
C PHE A 113 -8.30 2.39 1.67
N GLY A 114 -7.47 3.06 0.84
CA GLY A 114 -7.59 4.48 0.47
C GLY A 114 -8.99 4.97 0.09
N GLY A 115 -9.62 5.68 1.02
CA GLY A 115 -9.99 7.07 0.79
C GLY A 115 -9.13 7.92 1.73
N ASP A 116 -8.58 9.02 1.25
CA ASP A 116 -7.56 9.80 1.97
C ASP A 116 -8.14 10.43 3.26
N ASP A 117 -9.43 10.79 3.22
CA ASP A 117 -10.26 11.28 4.34
C ASP A 117 -10.22 10.40 5.63
N ALA A 118 -9.79 9.14 5.52
CA ALA A 118 -9.73 8.17 6.63
C ALA A 118 -8.37 7.44 6.71
N CYS A 119 -7.33 8.04 6.14
CA CYS A 119 -5.96 7.54 6.21
C CYS A 119 -5.33 7.80 7.59
N GLN A 120 -4.43 6.92 8.01
CA GLN A 120 -3.61 7.07 9.23
C GLN A 120 -2.12 6.85 8.94
N CYS A 121 -1.75 6.83 7.65
CA CYS A 121 -0.37 6.66 7.22
C CYS A 121 0.40 7.95 7.47
N GLU A 122 1.46 7.81 8.26
CA GLU A 122 2.48 8.83 8.52
C GLU A 122 3.19 9.22 7.21
N ASP A 123 3.61 10.48 7.06
CA ASP A 123 4.36 10.90 5.88
C ASP A 123 5.81 10.45 5.97
N PHE A 124 6.21 9.56 5.06
CA PHE A 124 7.56 8.99 5.01
C PHE A 124 8.63 9.99 4.57
N THR A 125 8.25 11.16 4.06
CA THR A 125 9.18 12.26 3.74
C THR A 125 9.48 13.16 4.94
N GLU A 126 8.64 13.11 5.99
CA GLU A 126 8.76 13.89 7.23
C GLU A 126 9.25 13.01 8.40
N THR A 127 9.83 13.63 9.44
CA THR A 127 10.25 12.90 10.66
C THR A 127 9.27 13.08 11.81
N ILE A 128 8.83 11.97 12.40
CA ILE A 128 7.70 11.94 13.34
C ILE A 128 8.13 11.34 14.69
N SER A 129 8.20 12.21 15.71
CA SER A 129 8.38 11.84 17.12
C SER A 129 7.22 10.96 17.60
N ARG A 130 7.51 9.99 18.48
CA ARG A 130 6.50 9.25 19.26
C ARG A 130 6.60 9.46 20.76
N GLU A 131 6.87 10.70 21.16
CA GLU A 131 6.97 11.11 22.57
C GLU A 131 5.70 10.91 23.40
N GLU A 132 4.53 10.78 22.77
CA GLU A 132 3.27 10.42 23.44
C GLU A 132 3.28 8.97 23.97
N GLN A 133 4.09 8.10 23.35
CA GLN A 133 4.14 6.68 23.68
C GLN A 133 5.06 6.44 24.89
N GLN A 134 4.45 6.01 26.01
CA GLN A 134 5.16 5.88 27.28
C GLN A 134 6.29 4.82 27.25
N GLY A 135 7.52 5.32 27.14
CA GLY A 135 8.75 4.52 27.12
C GLY A 135 9.58 4.72 25.85
N TRP A 136 9.03 5.34 24.81
CA TRP A 136 9.71 5.64 23.55
C TRP A 136 10.91 6.58 23.72
N LEU A 137 10.71 7.79 24.28
CA LEU A 137 11.82 8.70 24.61
C LEU A 137 12.85 8.06 25.58
N PRO A 138 12.45 7.34 26.66
CA PRO A 138 13.39 6.55 27.46
C PRO A 138 14.21 5.49 26.68
N ALA A 139 13.65 4.87 25.65
CA ALA A 139 14.38 3.94 24.78
C ALA A 139 15.36 4.67 23.85
N HIS A 140 14.95 5.79 23.24
CA HIS A 140 15.82 6.69 22.47
C HIS A 140 17.02 7.17 23.32
N GLU A 141 16.77 7.60 24.55
CA GLU A 141 17.80 7.97 25.52
C GLU A 141 18.64 6.79 26.03
N ALA A 142 18.19 5.54 25.88
CA ALA A 142 19.00 4.36 26.16
C ALA A 142 19.88 3.98 24.95
N ASN A 143 19.36 4.11 23.73
CA ASN A 143 20.08 3.90 22.47
C ASN A 143 21.27 4.85 22.34
N LYS A 144 21.07 6.16 22.55
CA LYS A 144 22.16 7.16 22.59
C LYS A 144 23.24 6.84 23.63
N LYS A 145 22.87 6.24 24.77
CA LYS A 145 23.82 5.80 25.82
C LYS A 145 24.58 4.51 25.48
N ARG A 146 24.14 3.73 24.48
CA ARG A 146 24.91 2.61 23.93
C ARG A 146 25.96 3.13 22.94
N ILE A 147 25.54 3.99 22.02
CA ILE A 147 26.43 4.65 21.04
C ILE A 147 27.61 5.37 21.73
N GLN A 148 27.38 6.00 22.87
CA GLN A 148 28.39 6.73 23.65
C GLN A 148 29.42 5.85 24.41
N GLN A 149 29.47 4.53 24.19
CA GLN A 149 30.36 3.63 24.94
C GLN A 149 31.81 3.57 24.41
N ASN A 150 32.12 4.27 23.32
CA ASN A 150 33.43 4.26 22.65
C ASN A 150 33.90 2.84 22.26
N VAL A 151 32.94 2.03 21.82
CA VAL A 151 33.14 0.70 21.24
C VAL A 151 33.12 0.85 19.72
N ASP A 152 33.99 0.13 19.03
CA ASP A 152 33.96 0.00 17.57
C ASP A 152 33.01 -1.15 17.20
N TYR A 153 32.12 -0.94 16.23
CA TYR A 153 31.01 -1.86 15.94
C TYR A 153 31.10 -2.40 14.53
N ASP A 154 31.23 -3.72 14.39
CA ASP A 154 31.19 -4.40 13.09
C ASP A 154 29.83 -4.23 12.41
N VAL A 155 28.75 -4.22 13.20
CA VAL A 155 27.37 -4.07 12.71
C VAL A 155 26.49 -3.22 13.64
N VAL A 156 25.71 -2.32 13.05
CA VAL A 156 24.67 -1.52 13.74
C VAL A 156 23.29 -1.88 13.20
N PHE A 157 22.42 -2.40 14.06
CA PHE A 157 21.05 -2.78 13.72
C PHE A 157 20.06 -1.67 14.07
N PHE A 158 19.30 -1.21 13.09
CA PHE A 158 18.15 -0.31 13.25
C PHE A 158 16.83 -1.04 13.00
N GLY A 159 15.78 -0.65 13.72
CA GLY A 159 14.46 -1.21 13.47
C GLY A 159 13.40 -0.97 14.54
N ASP A 160 12.43 -1.88 14.54
CA ASP A 160 11.24 -1.90 15.39
C ASP A 160 11.43 -2.73 16.69
N GLU A 161 10.32 -3.23 17.26
CA GLU A 161 10.29 -4.13 18.42
C GLU A 161 11.24 -5.34 18.30
N THR A 162 11.37 -5.89 17.10
CA THR A 162 12.25 -7.04 16.81
C THR A 162 13.71 -6.71 17.07
N THR A 163 14.10 -5.45 16.82
CA THR A 163 15.46 -4.95 17.04
C THR A 163 15.66 -4.41 18.47
N GLU A 164 14.60 -3.93 19.14
CA GLU A 164 14.70 -3.57 20.57
C GLU A 164 14.87 -4.83 21.44
N GLU A 165 14.20 -5.92 21.09
CA GLU A 165 14.16 -7.15 21.90
C GLU A 165 15.48 -7.92 21.94
N TRP A 166 16.43 -7.68 21.03
CA TRP A 166 17.84 -8.09 21.18
C TRP A 166 18.46 -7.57 22.48
N ASN A 167 18.07 -6.38 22.94
CA ASN A 167 18.48 -5.84 24.23
C ASN A 167 17.68 -6.41 25.41
N GLY A 168 16.58 -7.12 25.13
CA GLY A 168 15.63 -7.67 26.10
C GLY A 168 14.55 -6.70 26.58
N TYR A 169 14.23 -5.66 25.79
CA TYR A 169 13.24 -4.62 26.16
C TYR A 169 12.26 -4.35 25.02
N TRP A 170 11.04 -3.93 25.35
CA TRP A 170 10.14 -3.15 24.49
C TRP A 170 9.81 -1.83 25.21
N TYR A 171 9.88 -0.69 24.53
CA TYR A 171 9.70 0.65 25.12
C TYR A 171 10.53 0.89 26.40
N ASN A 172 11.79 0.45 26.41
CA ASN A 172 12.73 0.47 27.55
C ASN A 172 12.20 -0.24 28.83
N LYS A 173 11.27 -1.18 28.68
CA LYS A 173 10.74 -2.04 29.75
C LYS A 173 11.07 -3.50 29.40
N PRO A 174 11.51 -4.36 30.33
CA PRO A 174 11.86 -5.73 30.01
C PRO A 174 10.71 -6.46 29.32
N SER A 175 10.96 -7.08 28.16
CA SER A 175 9.98 -7.97 27.53
C SER A 175 9.93 -9.30 28.29
N GLN A 176 8.88 -10.11 28.06
CA GLN A 176 8.60 -11.30 28.87
C GLN A 176 9.78 -12.28 28.90
N ASP A 177 10.31 -12.62 27.72
CA ASP A 177 11.42 -13.56 27.56
C ASP A 177 12.73 -12.87 27.09
N GLY A 178 12.74 -11.53 27.07
CA GLY A 178 13.87 -10.70 26.61
C GLY A 178 15.19 -10.95 27.33
N HIS A 179 15.14 -11.48 28.56
CA HIS A 179 16.35 -11.89 29.28
C HIS A 179 17.05 -13.11 28.64
N LEU A 180 16.31 -14.00 27.97
CA LEU A 180 16.85 -15.13 27.20
C LEU A 180 17.36 -14.69 25.83
N ILE A 181 16.63 -13.76 25.19
CA ILE A 181 16.97 -13.21 23.88
C ILE A 181 18.25 -12.36 23.99
N ARG A 182 18.35 -11.49 24.99
CA ARG A 182 19.57 -10.75 25.32
C ARG A 182 20.74 -11.66 25.69
N LYS A 183 20.50 -12.79 26.36
CA LYS A 183 21.57 -13.76 26.65
C LYS A 183 22.16 -14.30 25.35
N TYR A 184 21.30 -14.76 24.43
CA TYR A 184 21.71 -15.22 23.11
C TYR A 184 22.40 -14.11 22.30
N TRP A 185 21.87 -12.88 22.33
CA TRP A 185 22.51 -11.71 21.70
C TRP A 185 23.94 -11.53 22.20
N ASN A 186 24.15 -11.43 23.52
CA ASN A 186 25.48 -11.26 24.08
C ASN A 186 26.44 -12.39 23.65
N GLU A 187 25.98 -13.65 23.70
CA GLU A 187 26.76 -14.85 23.35
C GLU A 187 27.04 -15.01 21.83
N THR A 188 26.44 -14.19 20.97
CA THR A 188 26.51 -14.33 19.49
C THR A 188 27.05 -13.07 18.80
N PHE A 189 26.63 -11.89 19.25
CA PHE A 189 26.87 -10.58 18.62
C PHE A 189 27.64 -9.60 19.53
N THR A 190 28.33 -10.08 20.57
CA THR A 190 29.29 -9.26 21.32
C THR A 190 30.57 -10.03 21.61
N SER A 191 31.73 -9.38 21.40
CA SER A 191 33.07 -9.88 21.74
C SER A 191 33.17 -10.20 23.23
N ALA A 192 32.51 -9.40 24.08
CA ALA A 192 32.46 -9.60 25.53
C ALA A 192 31.71 -10.87 25.95
N GLY A 193 30.80 -11.39 25.13
CA GLY A 193 30.13 -12.68 25.34
C GLY A 193 30.78 -13.86 24.60
N GLY A 194 31.81 -13.61 23.79
CA GLY A 194 32.53 -14.62 23.00
C GLY A 194 32.09 -14.75 21.54
N GLY A 195 31.30 -13.81 21.02
CA GLY A 195 31.02 -13.70 19.58
C GLY A 195 32.23 -13.20 18.77
N GLU A 196 32.20 -13.43 17.45
CA GLU A 196 33.25 -13.00 16.51
C GLU A 196 33.07 -11.54 16.02
N LEU A 197 31.95 -10.91 16.36
CA LEU A 197 31.54 -9.57 15.92
C LEU A 197 31.07 -8.74 17.12
N GLU A 198 31.28 -7.43 17.07
CA GLU A 198 30.69 -6.48 18.02
C GLU A 198 29.49 -5.76 17.40
N GLY A 199 28.29 -6.09 17.88
CA GLY A 199 27.02 -5.61 17.35
C GLY A 199 26.28 -4.63 18.26
N LEU A 200 25.63 -3.64 17.65
CA LEU A 200 24.82 -2.64 18.35
C LEU A 200 23.35 -2.68 17.90
N ALA A 201 22.42 -2.98 18.81
CA ALA A 201 20.99 -2.98 18.51
C ALA A 201 20.27 -1.70 18.97
N LEU A 202 19.71 -0.95 18.01
CA LEU A 202 19.06 0.36 18.13
C LEU A 202 17.59 0.34 17.64
N GLY A 203 16.84 -0.69 18.04
CA GLY A 203 15.39 -0.74 17.81
C GLY A 203 14.59 0.05 18.85
N ILE A 204 13.34 0.40 18.52
CA ILE A 204 12.29 0.74 19.49
C ILE A 204 10.95 0.18 19.01
N ALA A 205 10.18 -0.40 19.93
CA ALA A 205 8.88 -0.99 19.64
C ALA A 205 7.85 -0.03 18.99
N GLY A 206 7.07 -0.55 18.05
CA GLY A 206 5.97 0.10 17.34
C GLY A 206 6.37 1.16 16.30
N ASP A 207 7.67 1.31 16.02
CA ASP A 207 8.19 2.34 15.12
C ASP A 207 7.81 2.10 13.65
N SER A 208 7.40 3.19 13.01
CA SER A 208 7.33 3.35 11.56
C SER A 208 8.70 3.77 10.99
N THR A 209 8.83 3.81 9.66
CA THR A 209 10.02 4.39 9.01
C THR A 209 10.22 5.85 9.40
N ALA A 210 9.15 6.63 9.51
CA ALA A 210 9.21 8.04 9.90
C ALA A 210 9.63 8.25 11.36
N ASN A 211 9.36 7.28 12.25
CA ASN A 211 9.81 7.33 13.65
C ASN A 211 11.30 6.96 13.77
N LEU A 212 11.76 5.96 13.04
CA LEU A 212 13.19 5.62 12.96
C LEU A 212 14.01 6.78 12.37
N LEU A 213 13.52 7.40 11.28
CA LEU A 213 14.17 8.54 10.65
C LEU A 213 14.31 9.74 11.59
N TRP A 214 13.28 9.98 12.43
CA TRP A 214 13.38 10.98 13.51
C TRP A 214 14.52 10.64 14.48
N ARG A 215 14.63 9.38 14.93
CA ARG A 215 15.67 8.97 15.90
C ARG A 215 17.09 9.14 15.37
N MET A 216 17.32 8.77 14.11
CA MET A 216 18.58 8.99 13.41
C MET A 216 19.00 10.46 13.52
N GLN A 217 18.13 11.37 13.06
CA GLN A 217 18.35 12.82 13.07
C GLN A 217 18.46 13.43 14.48
N HIS A 218 17.85 12.81 15.49
CA HIS A 218 17.91 13.25 16.89
C HIS A 218 19.03 12.55 17.70
N GLY A 219 20.02 11.97 17.01
CA GLY A 219 21.29 11.56 17.58
C GLY A 219 21.50 10.06 17.80
N GLU A 220 20.65 9.21 17.22
CA GLU A 220 20.96 7.76 17.10
C GLU A 220 21.81 7.44 15.87
N LEU A 221 22.01 8.38 14.94
CA LEU A 221 22.97 8.26 13.83
C LEU A 221 23.96 9.44 13.80
N PRO A 222 24.81 9.62 14.84
CA PRO A 222 25.85 10.66 14.82
C PRO A 222 27.00 10.27 13.89
N GLN A 223 27.71 11.25 13.32
CA GLN A 223 28.87 11.04 12.45
C GLN A 223 30.04 10.25 13.10
N SER A 224 30.03 10.10 14.43
CA SER A 224 30.98 9.24 15.16
C SER A 224 30.62 7.75 15.11
N LEU A 225 29.36 7.39 14.88
CA LEU A 225 28.90 6.01 14.79
C LEU A 225 29.15 5.48 13.37
N ASN A 226 30.38 5.05 13.15
CA ASN A 226 30.81 4.36 11.93
C ASN A 226 30.70 2.85 12.17
N SER A 227 30.41 2.08 11.13
CA SER A 227 30.31 0.62 11.19
C SER A 227 30.53 0.01 9.81
N LYS A 228 30.94 -1.26 9.71
CA LYS A 228 31.09 -1.93 8.41
C LYS A 228 29.73 -2.20 7.77
N VAL A 229 28.76 -2.61 8.59
CA VAL A 229 27.42 -2.98 8.14
C VAL A 229 26.35 -2.25 8.96
N PHE A 230 25.42 -1.59 8.28
CA PHE A 230 24.16 -1.17 8.89
C PHE A 230 23.05 -2.14 8.49
N TRP A 231 22.31 -2.64 9.47
CA TRP A 231 21.30 -3.67 9.27
C TRP A 231 19.90 -3.12 9.60
N LEU A 232 18.99 -3.13 8.63
CA LEU A 232 17.69 -2.48 8.74
C LEU A 232 16.54 -3.48 8.67
N LEU A 233 15.70 -3.49 9.72
CA LEU A 233 14.40 -4.17 9.75
C LEU A 233 13.32 -3.20 10.23
N ILE A 234 12.51 -2.67 9.31
CA ILE A 234 11.46 -1.67 9.57
C ILE A 234 10.34 -1.81 8.52
N GLY A 235 9.20 -1.11 8.66
CA GLY A 235 8.11 -1.10 7.69
C GLY A 235 6.86 -1.90 8.09
N THR A 236 6.96 -2.81 9.07
CA THR A 236 5.83 -3.64 9.49
C THR A 236 4.72 -2.81 10.14
N ASN A 237 5.09 -1.77 10.89
CA ASN A 237 4.15 -0.89 11.58
C ASN A 237 3.52 0.16 10.65
N ASP A 238 4.22 0.62 9.64
CA ASP A 238 3.70 1.48 8.56
C ASP A 238 2.48 0.82 7.90
N LEU A 239 2.61 -0.47 7.56
CA LEU A 239 1.53 -1.32 7.07
C LEU A 239 0.38 -1.52 8.09
N SER A 240 0.68 -1.95 9.33
CA SER A 240 -0.37 -2.42 10.26
C SER A 240 -0.98 -1.34 11.15
N ARG A 241 -0.18 -0.34 11.56
CA ARG A 241 -0.56 0.76 12.45
C ARG A 241 -0.93 2.00 11.63
N GLY A 242 -0.11 2.38 10.66
CA GLY A 242 -0.40 3.49 9.74
C GLY A 242 -1.45 3.13 8.69
N GLY A 243 -1.42 1.89 8.17
CA GLY A 243 -2.23 1.50 7.01
C GLY A 243 -1.68 2.05 5.69
N CYS A 244 -0.39 2.38 5.66
CA CYS A 244 0.36 2.87 4.50
C CYS A 244 0.31 1.87 3.34
N SER A 245 0.18 2.37 2.11
CA SER A 245 0.22 1.53 0.91
C SER A 245 1.54 0.77 0.78
N GLU A 246 1.54 -0.27 -0.07
CA GLU A 246 2.78 -0.98 -0.40
C GLU A 246 3.85 -0.04 -0.98
N GLU A 247 3.43 0.95 -1.77
CA GLU A 247 4.31 1.97 -2.35
C GLU A 247 4.89 2.89 -1.26
N ALA A 248 4.07 3.47 -0.39
CA ALA A 248 4.52 4.36 0.68
C ALA A 248 5.47 3.66 1.67
N THR A 249 5.21 2.39 1.99
CA THR A 249 6.10 1.60 2.87
C THR A 249 7.45 1.31 2.22
N VAL A 250 7.51 1.00 0.91
CA VAL A 250 8.80 0.90 0.19
C VAL A 250 9.56 2.21 0.28
N LEU A 251 8.93 3.34 -0.03
CA LEU A 251 9.62 4.63 -0.07
C LEU A 251 10.13 5.07 1.31
N GLY A 252 9.42 4.77 2.40
CA GLY A 252 9.91 5.00 3.76
C GLY A 252 11.12 4.15 4.15
N ILE A 253 11.15 2.89 3.72
CA ILE A 253 12.32 2.02 3.92
C ILE A 253 13.51 2.58 3.12
N LEU A 254 13.33 2.92 1.84
CA LEU A 254 14.39 3.50 1.03
C LEU A 254 14.89 4.85 1.57
N ARG A 255 14.00 5.69 2.10
CA ARG A 255 14.35 6.96 2.74
C ARG A 255 15.19 6.78 4.02
N THR A 256 14.93 5.73 4.82
CA THR A 256 15.77 5.41 5.99
C THR A 256 17.11 4.79 5.61
N VAL A 257 17.18 4.01 4.52
CA VAL A 257 18.44 3.53 3.92
C VAL A 257 19.29 4.71 3.40
N GLU A 258 18.65 5.69 2.74
CA GLU A 258 19.30 6.90 2.24
C GLU A 258 19.92 7.75 3.37
N GLU A 259 19.25 7.88 4.52
CA GLU A 259 19.81 8.58 5.69
C GLU A 259 21.05 7.86 6.24
N ILE A 260 21.05 6.52 6.26
CA ILE A 260 22.20 5.69 6.64
C ILE A 260 23.35 5.89 5.65
N ALA A 261 23.10 5.70 4.36
CA ALA A 261 24.12 5.76 3.31
C ALA A 261 24.73 7.17 3.16
N PHE A 262 23.93 8.23 3.32
CA PHE A 262 24.41 9.61 3.35
C PHE A 262 25.32 9.88 4.56
N SER A 263 24.98 9.33 5.72
CA SER A 263 25.76 9.50 6.96
C SER A 263 27.03 8.64 6.99
N ASN A 264 26.99 7.46 6.36
CA ASN A 264 28.03 6.43 6.35
C ASN A 264 28.28 5.88 4.93
N PRO A 265 28.84 6.69 4.01
CA PRO A 265 28.97 6.33 2.59
C PRO A 265 30.04 5.25 2.29
N GLY A 266 30.76 4.76 3.32
CA GLY A 266 31.70 3.65 3.21
C GLY A 266 31.18 2.31 3.75
N SER A 267 29.91 2.24 4.14
CA SER A 267 29.31 1.09 4.83
C SER A 267 28.33 0.35 3.92
N VAL A 268 28.25 -0.98 4.08
CA VAL A 268 27.20 -1.80 3.45
C VAL A 268 25.89 -1.61 4.22
N VAL A 269 24.77 -1.41 3.52
CA VAL A 269 23.44 -1.37 4.16
C VAL A 269 22.64 -2.61 3.79
N VAL A 270 22.35 -3.46 4.77
CA VAL A 270 21.50 -4.64 4.61
C VAL A 270 20.04 -4.25 4.86
N ILE A 271 19.20 -4.40 3.84
CA ILE A 271 17.75 -4.30 3.93
C ILE A 271 17.19 -5.71 4.17
N GLN A 272 16.71 -5.99 5.38
CA GLN A 272 16.00 -7.22 5.68
C GLN A 272 14.53 -7.12 5.20
N GLY A 273 14.02 -8.20 4.60
CA GLY A 273 12.59 -8.31 4.27
C GLY A 273 11.69 -8.21 5.50
N ILE A 274 10.53 -7.55 5.35
CA ILE A 274 9.52 -7.49 6.41
C ILE A 274 9.03 -8.90 6.70
N LEU A 275 9.10 -9.32 7.97
CA LEU A 275 8.77 -10.69 8.38
C LEU A 275 7.30 -11.08 8.08
N PRO A 276 7.02 -12.37 7.81
CA PRO A 276 5.65 -12.84 7.61
C PRO A 276 4.77 -12.60 8.84
N ARG A 277 3.56 -12.04 8.64
CA ARG A 277 2.58 -11.85 9.73
C ARG A 277 1.15 -12.18 9.33
N SER A 278 0.33 -12.63 10.28
CA SER A 278 -1.08 -12.96 10.07
C SER A 278 -1.99 -12.38 11.15
N SER A 279 -3.16 -11.88 10.73
CA SER A 279 -4.27 -11.46 11.60
C SER A 279 -5.14 -12.63 12.07
N ARG A 280 -4.77 -13.88 11.73
CA ARG A 280 -5.58 -15.09 12.02
C ARG A 280 -5.07 -15.88 13.21
N GLN A 281 -6.00 -16.38 14.01
CA GLN A 281 -5.78 -17.29 15.14
C GLN A 281 -5.01 -18.58 14.80
N ASN A 282 -4.95 -18.96 13.52
CA ASN A 282 -4.22 -20.14 13.03
C ASN A 282 -2.98 -19.81 12.18
N GLY A 283 -2.49 -18.56 12.18
CA GLY A 283 -1.28 -18.17 11.42
C GLY A 283 -1.35 -18.30 9.91
N SER A 284 -2.52 -18.65 9.34
CA SER A 284 -2.69 -18.93 7.91
C SER A 284 -2.57 -17.66 7.07
N LEU A 285 -1.90 -17.76 5.93
CA LEU A 285 -1.56 -16.63 5.06
C LEU A 285 -2.36 -16.61 3.74
N GLU A 286 -3.09 -17.69 3.43
CA GLU A 286 -3.89 -17.78 2.20
C GLU A 286 -5.18 -16.93 2.26
N LYS A 287 -5.53 -16.27 1.16
CA LYS A 287 -6.88 -15.68 1.00
C LYS A 287 -7.92 -16.82 1.00
N VAL A 288 -8.76 -16.90 2.03
CA VAL A 288 -9.86 -17.89 2.06
C VAL A 288 -10.77 -17.64 0.86
N GLY A 289 -11.02 -18.69 0.07
CA GLY A 289 -11.92 -18.66 -1.08
C GLY A 289 -13.37 -18.42 -0.66
N GLY A 290 -13.71 -17.16 -0.44
CA GLY A 290 -15.03 -16.74 0.04
C GLY A 290 -16.13 -17.09 -0.96
N ARG A 291 -16.94 -18.11 -0.64
CA ARG A 291 -18.25 -18.29 -1.29
C ARG A 291 -19.10 -17.06 -0.96
N ALA A 292 -19.46 -16.30 -2.00
CA ALA A 292 -20.21 -15.07 -1.88
C ALA A 292 -21.66 -15.31 -1.41
N HIS A 293 -21.87 -15.40 -0.09
CA HIS A 293 -23.20 -15.51 0.53
C HIS A 293 -23.97 -14.16 0.55
N HIS A 294 -23.89 -13.37 -0.52
CA HIS A 294 -24.69 -12.17 -0.73
C HIS A 294 -26.11 -12.54 -1.20
N LEU A 295 -26.94 -12.97 -0.24
CA LEU A 295 -28.39 -13.11 -0.43
C LEU A 295 -29.22 -12.22 0.50
N PHE A 296 -28.71 -11.85 1.67
CA PHE A 296 -29.34 -10.92 2.61
C PHE A 296 -28.30 -10.04 3.31
N GLU A 297 -27.74 -9.07 2.58
CA GLU A 297 -26.82 -8.08 3.14
C GLU A 297 -27.64 -6.91 3.73
N TRP A 298 -27.72 -6.84 5.06
CA TRP A 298 -28.39 -5.74 5.76
C TRP A 298 -27.54 -4.45 5.65
N HIS A 299 -28.19 -3.28 5.70
CA HIS A 299 -27.52 -1.97 5.60
C HIS A 299 -26.67 -1.64 6.83
N HIS A 300 -25.48 -2.25 6.93
CA HIS A 300 -24.38 -1.75 7.74
C HIS A 300 -23.76 -0.49 7.10
N SER A 301 -23.30 0.46 7.92
CA SER A 301 -22.59 1.65 7.43
C SER A 301 -21.26 1.29 6.77
N GLU A 302 -20.81 2.12 5.83
CA GLU A 302 -19.48 1.96 5.22
C GLU A 302 -18.36 1.97 6.26
N THR A 303 -18.49 2.75 7.34
CA THR A 303 -17.57 2.72 8.48
C THR A 303 -17.53 1.37 9.20
N PHE A 304 -18.65 0.65 9.31
CA PHE A 304 -18.66 -0.70 9.87
C PHE A 304 -18.02 -1.71 8.91
N LYS A 305 -18.37 -1.64 7.62
CA LYS A 305 -17.79 -2.51 6.58
C LYS A 305 -16.28 -2.32 6.44
N ALA A 306 -15.80 -1.08 6.43
CA ALA A 306 -14.38 -0.75 6.39
C ALA A 306 -13.63 -1.27 7.62
N ASN A 307 -14.16 -1.07 8.83
CA ASN A 307 -13.55 -1.61 10.05
C ASN A 307 -13.53 -3.14 10.10
N GLN A 308 -14.60 -3.81 9.62
CA GLN A 308 -14.63 -5.26 9.50
C GLN A 308 -13.62 -5.75 8.43
N ALA A 309 -13.46 -5.03 7.32
CA ALA A 309 -12.49 -5.34 6.28
C ALA A 309 -11.03 -5.14 6.73
N ARG A 310 -10.74 -4.08 7.52
CA ARG A 310 -9.43 -3.85 8.15
C ARG A 310 -9.06 -5.03 9.06
N ARG A 311 -9.97 -5.47 9.95
CA ARG A 311 -9.74 -6.58 10.91
C ARG A 311 -9.48 -7.95 10.26
N HIS A 312 -9.94 -8.18 9.03
CA HIS A 312 -9.73 -9.44 8.31
C HIS A 312 -8.76 -9.28 7.12
N PHE A 313 -8.03 -8.15 7.05
CA PHE A 313 -7.02 -7.96 6.03
C PHE A 313 -5.82 -8.87 6.29
N LEU A 314 -5.31 -9.50 5.22
CA LEU A 314 -4.06 -10.23 5.24
C LEU A 314 -2.97 -9.29 4.72
N LEU A 315 -2.02 -8.94 5.58
CA LEU A 315 -0.86 -8.12 5.22
C LEU A 315 0.17 -8.91 4.40
N TRP A 316 0.12 -10.25 4.41
CA TRP A 316 1.14 -11.08 3.75
C TRP A 316 1.35 -10.78 2.25
N PRO A 317 0.33 -10.62 1.40
CA PRO A 317 0.57 -10.31 -0.01
C PRO A 317 1.01 -8.85 -0.25
N SER A 318 0.78 -7.95 0.71
CA SER A 318 1.40 -6.61 0.75
C SER A 318 2.90 -6.72 1.05
N ILE A 319 3.26 -7.48 2.09
CA ILE A 319 4.63 -7.75 2.52
C ILE A 319 5.43 -8.42 1.38
N GLN A 320 4.90 -9.47 0.75
CA GLN A 320 5.54 -10.11 -0.40
C GLN A 320 5.79 -9.14 -1.57
N LYS A 321 4.99 -8.09 -1.73
CA LYS A 321 5.20 -7.06 -2.76
C LYS A 321 6.29 -6.08 -2.38
N ILE A 322 6.33 -5.64 -1.11
CA ILE A 322 7.40 -4.80 -0.57
C ILE A 322 8.75 -5.55 -0.61
N ASN A 323 8.79 -6.77 -0.07
CA ASN A 323 9.96 -7.64 -0.08
C ASN A 323 10.47 -7.88 -1.51
N GLN A 324 9.58 -8.15 -2.48
CA GLN A 324 9.96 -8.26 -3.90
C GLN A 324 10.58 -6.96 -4.46
N GLN A 325 10.05 -5.79 -4.10
CA GLN A 325 10.55 -4.50 -4.61
C GLN A 325 11.91 -4.16 -4.02
N LEU A 326 12.09 -4.30 -2.70
CA LEU A 326 13.38 -4.12 -2.02
C LEU A 326 14.44 -5.09 -2.56
N ALA A 327 14.06 -6.36 -2.73
CA ALA A 327 14.92 -7.38 -3.35
C ALA A 327 15.26 -7.15 -4.83
N THR A 328 14.58 -6.21 -5.49
CA THR A 328 14.92 -5.79 -6.86
C THR A 328 15.74 -4.50 -6.84
N PHE A 329 15.44 -3.57 -5.92
CA PHE A 329 16.23 -2.35 -5.70
C PHE A 329 17.69 -2.66 -5.37
N CYS A 330 17.96 -3.51 -4.37
CA CYS A 330 19.34 -3.87 -3.98
C CYS A 330 20.17 -4.57 -5.08
N LYS A 331 19.56 -5.02 -6.19
CA LYS A 331 20.30 -5.62 -7.31
C LYS A 331 20.91 -4.58 -8.26
N GLU A 332 20.45 -3.34 -8.20
CA GLU A 332 20.90 -2.22 -9.04
C GLU A 332 21.82 -1.25 -8.26
N HIS A 333 22.14 -1.56 -6.98
CA HIS A 333 22.92 -0.70 -6.07
C HIS A 333 23.95 -1.50 -5.24
N ASP A 334 25.22 -1.49 -5.66
CA ASP A 334 26.27 -2.40 -5.15
C ASP A 334 26.56 -2.33 -3.63
N HIS A 335 26.25 -1.21 -2.97
CA HIS A 335 26.44 -1.02 -1.52
C HIS A 335 25.23 -1.46 -0.68
N LEU A 336 24.16 -1.96 -1.31
CA LEU A 336 22.93 -2.41 -0.67
C LEU A 336 22.78 -3.92 -0.81
N VAL A 337 22.55 -4.62 0.29
CA VAL A 337 22.29 -6.07 0.28
C VAL A 337 20.84 -6.32 0.70
N TYR A 338 20.09 -7.11 -0.07
CA TYR A 338 18.78 -7.58 0.36
C TYR A 338 18.89 -8.93 1.06
N PHE A 339 18.29 -9.05 2.24
CA PHE A 339 18.30 -10.28 3.02
C PHE A 339 16.89 -10.89 3.15
N ASP A 340 16.71 -12.06 2.51
CA ASP A 340 15.49 -12.87 2.59
C ASP A 340 15.54 -13.85 3.78
N VAL A 341 14.55 -13.75 4.66
CA VAL A 341 14.31 -14.70 5.76
C VAL A 341 12.87 -15.22 5.80
N ASP A 342 12.03 -14.85 4.83
CA ASP A 342 10.60 -15.16 4.86
C ASP A 342 10.39 -16.68 5.02
N SER A 343 11.13 -17.47 4.24
CA SER A 343 11.06 -18.94 4.26
C SER A 343 11.37 -19.59 5.62
N LEU A 344 12.10 -18.94 6.52
CA LEU A 344 12.47 -19.49 7.83
C LEU A 344 11.27 -19.60 8.79
N PHE A 345 10.28 -18.72 8.63
CA PHE A 345 9.11 -18.62 9.52
C PHE A 345 7.86 -19.33 8.98
N LEU A 346 8.00 -20.05 7.86
CA LEU A 346 6.88 -20.53 7.05
C LEU A 346 6.80 -22.06 7.00
N GLY A 347 5.64 -22.60 7.40
CA GLY A 347 5.27 -24.00 7.27
C GLY A 347 4.08 -24.21 6.34
N THR A 348 3.77 -25.48 6.04
CA THR A 348 2.54 -25.88 5.32
C THR A 348 1.60 -26.64 6.22
N LEU A 349 0.40 -26.10 6.44
CA LEU A 349 -0.69 -26.84 7.10
C LEU A 349 -1.20 -27.93 6.15
N GLY A 350 -1.33 -29.15 6.66
CA GLY A 350 -1.99 -30.25 5.94
C GLY A 350 -2.50 -31.30 6.91
N ASN A 351 -3.79 -31.63 6.82
CA ASN A 351 -4.42 -32.73 7.55
C ASN A 351 -5.67 -33.21 6.78
N ASP A 352 -6.30 -34.29 7.24
CA ASP A 352 -7.44 -34.93 6.56
C ASP A 352 -8.65 -34.01 6.31
N HIS A 353 -8.73 -32.87 7.02
CA HIS A 353 -9.82 -31.91 6.91
C HIS A 353 -9.51 -30.75 5.93
N TYR A 354 -8.24 -30.54 5.56
CA TYR A 354 -7.78 -29.48 4.65
C TYR A 354 -6.88 -30.06 3.55
N THR A 355 -7.47 -30.34 2.39
CA THR A 355 -6.79 -30.95 1.23
C THR A 355 -5.87 -30.01 0.44
N ALA A 356 -5.84 -28.72 0.76
CA ALA A 356 -4.87 -27.76 0.23
C ALA A 356 -3.75 -27.53 1.26
N LYS A 357 -2.50 -27.57 0.82
CA LYS A 357 -1.32 -27.27 1.64
C LYS A 357 -1.20 -25.77 1.90
N SER A 358 -2.02 -25.22 2.80
CA SER A 358 -2.05 -23.77 3.02
C SER A 358 -0.79 -23.28 3.75
N GLN A 359 -0.17 -22.23 3.24
CA GLN A 359 0.98 -21.59 3.88
C GLN A 359 0.58 -20.94 5.21
N GLN A 360 1.40 -21.19 6.25
CA GLN A 360 1.14 -20.80 7.63
C GLN A 360 2.45 -20.31 8.29
N ILE A 361 2.35 -19.39 9.24
CA ILE A 361 3.46 -19.02 10.12
C ILE A 361 3.68 -20.11 11.19
N VAL A 362 4.94 -20.46 11.45
CA VAL A 362 5.34 -21.44 12.47
C VAL A 362 5.18 -20.83 13.87
N SER A 363 4.20 -21.32 14.64
CA SER A 363 3.87 -20.84 16.00
C SER A 363 5.06 -20.84 16.95
N ASP A 364 5.94 -21.84 16.82
CA ASP A 364 7.05 -22.04 17.75
C ASP A 364 8.13 -20.97 17.57
N LEU A 365 8.19 -20.35 16.38
CA LEU A 365 9.04 -19.22 16.04
C LEU A 365 8.31 -17.88 16.19
N MET A 366 6.98 -17.84 16.00
CA MET A 366 6.15 -16.63 16.09
C MET A 366 4.78 -16.94 16.74
N PRO A 367 4.65 -16.87 18.08
CA PRO A 367 3.54 -17.49 18.81
C PRO A 367 2.20 -16.75 18.69
N ASP A 368 2.21 -15.47 18.35
CA ASP A 368 1.04 -14.67 18.00
C ASP A 368 0.95 -14.35 16.50
N TYR A 369 1.85 -14.94 15.70
CA TYR A 369 2.00 -14.72 14.26
C TYR A 369 2.32 -13.25 13.87
N VAL A 370 2.94 -12.49 14.78
CA VAL A 370 3.46 -11.13 14.54
C VAL A 370 4.88 -10.95 15.09
N HIS A 371 5.13 -11.36 16.34
CA HIS A 371 6.41 -11.19 17.02
C HIS A 371 7.19 -12.50 17.08
N LEU A 372 8.52 -12.43 17.21
CA LEU A 372 9.39 -13.61 17.33
C LEU A 372 9.38 -14.18 18.75
N SER A 373 9.40 -15.52 18.87
CA SER A 373 9.74 -16.19 20.14
C SER A 373 11.24 -16.10 20.42
N VAL A 374 11.69 -16.62 21.57
CA VAL A 374 13.13 -16.83 21.84
C VAL A 374 13.79 -17.68 20.76
N GLU A 375 13.09 -18.68 20.22
CA GLU A 375 13.61 -19.53 19.15
C GLU A 375 13.50 -18.87 17.77
N GLY A 376 12.46 -18.06 17.54
CA GLY A 376 12.38 -17.19 16.37
C GLY A 376 13.58 -16.24 16.27
N HIS A 377 13.97 -15.63 17.39
CA HIS A 377 15.19 -14.83 17.51
C HIS A 377 16.46 -15.65 17.26
N ARG A 378 16.57 -16.90 17.76
CA ARG A 378 17.74 -17.75 17.44
C ARG A 378 17.82 -18.13 15.96
N VAL A 379 16.69 -18.49 15.34
CA VAL A 379 16.62 -18.82 13.91
C VAL A 379 17.00 -17.62 13.05
N LEU A 380 16.49 -16.42 13.40
CA LEU A 380 16.87 -15.17 12.74
C LEU A 380 18.36 -14.88 12.94
N GLY A 381 18.82 -14.75 14.19
CA GLY A 381 20.21 -14.38 14.52
C GLY A 381 21.24 -15.33 13.91
N ASN A 382 20.98 -16.63 13.88
CA ASN A 382 21.87 -17.60 13.25
C ASN A 382 21.92 -17.44 11.72
N ALA A 383 20.88 -16.90 11.08
CA ALA A 383 20.90 -16.55 9.65
C ALA A 383 21.62 -15.21 9.42
N ILE A 384 21.34 -14.20 10.26
CA ILE A 384 22.02 -12.90 10.26
C ILE A 384 23.54 -13.07 10.40
N LEU A 385 24.00 -13.86 11.37
CA LEU A 385 25.43 -14.07 11.62
C LEU A 385 26.16 -14.64 10.39
N ARG A 386 25.55 -15.60 9.68
CA ARG A 386 26.14 -16.17 8.46
C ARG A 386 26.23 -15.14 7.34
N GLU A 387 25.21 -14.29 7.17
CA GLU A 387 25.24 -13.23 6.16
C GLU A 387 26.24 -12.12 6.53
N LEU A 388 26.40 -11.80 7.81
CA LEU A 388 27.45 -10.89 8.26
C LEU A 388 28.85 -11.47 8.06
N GLN A 389 29.07 -12.76 8.32
CA GLN A 389 30.33 -13.43 7.98
C GLN A 389 30.60 -13.35 6.46
N ARG A 390 29.58 -13.56 5.62
CA ARG A 390 29.61 -13.42 4.16
C ARG A 390 29.84 -11.99 3.65
N ILE A 391 29.56 -10.97 4.45
CA ILE A 391 29.75 -9.55 4.08
C ILE A 391 31.07 -8.99 4.65
N ILE A 392 31.54 -9.50 5.78
CA ILE A 392 32.66 -8.92 6.56
C ILE A 392 33.97 -9.72 6.41
N PHE A 393 33.90 -11.03 6.13
CA PHE A 393 35.08 -11.92 6.12
C PHE A 393 35.25 -12.78 4.87
N GLU A 394 34.23 -12.96 4.03
CA GLU A 394 34.39 -13.60 2.72
C GLU A 394 34.87 -12.56 1.69
N ASP A 395 36.20 -12.45 1.52
CA ASP A 395 36.84 -11.56 0.54
C ASP A 395 36.31 -11.80 -0.88
N ASP A 396 35.97 -10.71 -1.58
CA ASP A 396 35.59 -10.77 -2.97
C ASP A 396 36.84 -10.87 -3.87
N GLU A 397 37.31 -12.11 -4.11
CA GLU A 397 38.45 -12.48 -4.98
C GLU A 397 38.40 -11.87 -6.41
N ARG A 398 37.32 -11.16 -6.77
CA ARG A 398 37.16 -10.44 -8.04
C ARG A 398 37.76 -9.04 -8.06
N ASN A 399 38.13 -8.46 -6.90
CA ASN A 399 38.77 -7.15 -6.83
C ASN A 399 40.30 -7.19 -6.76
N ASP A 400 40.90 -8.33 -6.37
CA ASP A 400 42.35 -8.53 -6.34
C ASP A 400 42.90 -8.86 -7.74
N VAL A 401 43.06 -7.82 -8.55
CA VAL A 401 43.81 -7.86 -9.81
C VAL A 401 45.12 -7.09 -9.64
N GLU A 402 46.23 -7.82 -9.48
CA GLU A 402 47.62 -7.30 -9.44
C GLU A 402 48.08 -6.61 -10.75
#